data_AF-A0AAU9QWR9-F1
#
_entry.id   AF-A0AAU9QWR9-F1
#
_cell.length_a   1.000
_cell.length_b   1.000
_cell.length_c   1.000
_cell.angle_alpha   90.00
_cell.angle_beta   90.00
_cell.angle_gamma   90.00
#
_symmetry.space_group_name_H-M   'P 1'
#
loop_
_entity.id
_entity.type
_entity.pdbx_description
1 polymer ?
#
loop_
_entity_poly.entity_id
_entity_poly.type
_entity_poly.pdbx_seq_one_letter_code
_entity_poly.pdbx_strand_id
1 'polypeptide(L)'
;MKANNAETPDSSNAADTFKWIAAFVLAAAAVVGNYLYGEMSVVVRAAGVVVLIAAALGVAATTTKGKAAISFAKESRMEVRKVVWPTRQETMQTTLIVLAVSIVMALVLWGIDGIMVRLVALATGV
;
A
#
# COMPACT_ATOMS: atom_id res chain seq x y z
N MET A 1 43.09 23.22 -21.57
CA MET A 1 42.04 24.20 -21.23
C MET A 1 40.93 24.14 -22.28
N LYS A 2 39.79 23.52 -21.92
CA LYS A 2 38.50 23.70 -22.60
C LYS A 2 37.49 23.97 -21.49
N ALA A 3 37.08 25.22 -21.37
CA ALA A 3 35.96 25.62 -20.56
C ALA A 3 34.65 25.17 -21.25
N ASN A 4 33.58 25.09 -20.45
CA ASN A 4 32.17 25.08 -20.82
C ASN A 4 31.53 23.68 -20.96
N ASN A 5 30.72 23.30 -19.97
CA ASN A 5 29.28 23.36 -20.19
C ASN A 5 28.56 23.60 -18.85
N ALA A 6 27.72 24.63 -18.84
CA ALA A 6 26.99 25.11 -17.67
C ALA A 6 26.19 24.00 -16.99
N GLU A 7 26.22 23.99 -15.66
CA GLU A 7 25.20 23.37 -14.82
C GLU A 7 23.86 24.04 -15.18
N THR A 8 23.11 23.44 -16.09
CA THR A 8 21.73 23.86 -16.33
C THR A 8 20.95 23.62 -15.04
N PRO A 9 20.24 24.63 -14.51
CA PRO A 9 19.57 24.54 -13.23
C PRO A 9 18.55 23.38 -13.25
N ASP A 10 18.36 22.77 -12.08
CA ASP A 10 17.38 21.74 -11.68
C ASP A 10 15.91 22.08 -12.05
N SER A 11 15.63 22.31 -13.32
CA SER A 11 14.31 22.69 -13.82
C SER A 11 13.31 21.53 -13.78
N SER A 12 13.80 20.29 -13.82
CA SER A 12 12.99 19.08 -13.66
C SER A 12 12.36 18.99 -12.26
N ASN A 13 13.16 19.24 -11.21
CA ASN A 13 12.71 19.18 -9.82
C ASN A 13 11.75 20.32 -9.46
N ALA A 14 12.00 21.54 -9.94
CA ALA A 14 11.14 22.69 -9.70
C ALA A 14 9.76 22.53 -10.39
N ALA A 15 9.75 22.10 -11.66
CA ALA A 15 8.51 21.86 -12.39
C ALA A 15 7.71 20.69 -11.82
N ASP A 16 8.37 19.63 -11.36
CA ASP A 16 7.71 18.51 -10.72
C ASP A 16 7.16 18.85 -9.33
N THR A 17 7.86 19.69 -8.56
CA THR A 17 7.35 20.21 -7.28
C THR A 17 6.09 21.03 -7.50
N PHE A 18 6.06 21.87 -8.56
CA PHE A 18 4.86 22.64 -8.91
C PHE A 18 3.67 21.74 -9.30
N LYS A 19 3.92 20.66 -10.06
CA LYS A 19 2.87 19.66 -10.39
C LYS A 19 2.35 18.92 -9.16
N TRP A 20 3.23 18.59 -8.20
CA TRP A 20 2.81 18.00 -6.93
C TRP A 20 1.94 18.93 -6.12
N ILE A 21 2.33 20.21 -6.02
CA ILE A 21 1.50 21.24 -5.36
C ILE A 21 0.13 21.32 -6.03
N ALA A 22 0.09 21.37 -7.37
CA ALA A 22 -1.17 21.39 -8.11
C ALA A 22 -2.04 20.13 -7.84
N ALA A 23 -1.43 18.94 -7.78
CA ALA A 23 -2.14 17.70 -7.46
C ALA A 23 -2.70 17.71 -6.02
N PHE A 24 -1.94 18.19 -5.04
CA PHE A 24 -2.41 18.34 -3.66
C PHE A 24 -3.53 19.37 -3.52
N VAL A 25 -3.44 20.48 -4.25
CA VAL A 25 -4.51 21.50 -4.29
C VAL A 25 -5.78 20.93 -4.89
N LEU A 26 -5.70 20.16 -5.98
CA LEU A 26 -6.86 19.48 -6.56
C LEU A 26 -7.48 18.45 -5.61
N ALA A 27 -6.65 17.69 -4.89
CA ALA A 27 -7.13 16.74 -3.89
C ALA A 27 -7.81 17.45 -2.70
N ALA A 28 -7.21 18.53 -2.19
CA ALA A 28 -7.81 19.35 -1.13
C ALA A 28 -9.13 19.97 -1.59
N ALA A 29 -9.20 20.47 -2.83
CA ALA A 29 -10.43 20.99 -3.43
C ALA A 29 -11.53 19.92 -3.52
N ALA A 30 -11.18 18.66 -3.81
CA ALA A 30 -12.14 17.56 -3.81
C ALA A 30 -12.72 17.29 -2.42
N VAL A 31 -11.88 17.30 -1.37
CA VAL A 31 -12.31 17.09 0.02
C VAL A 31 -13.16 18.27 0.51
N VAL A 32 -12.68 19.50 0.31
CA VAL A 32 -13.38 20.72 0.75
C VAL A 32 -14.67 20.91 -0.02
N GLY A 33 -14.67 20.69 -1.33
CA GLY A 33 -15.89 20.70 -2.14
C GLY A 33 -16.91 19.68 -1.66
N ASN A 34 -16.48 18.47 -1.28
CA ASN A 34 -17.38 17.47 -0.72
C ASN A 34 -18.01 17.89 0.63
N TYR A 35 -17.29 18.65 1.45
CA TYR A 35 -17.79 19.20 2.72
C TYR A 35 -18.73 20.40 2.51
N LEU A 36 -18.39 21.34 1.62
CA LEU A 36 -19.18 22.55 1.38
C LEU A 36 -20.49 22.26 0.65
N TYR A 37 -20.49 21.34 -0.32
CA TYR A 37 -21.70 20.94 -1.06
C TYR A 37 -22.47 19.80 -0.38
N GLY A 38 -22.47 19.77 0.96
CA GLY A 38 -23.11 18.72 1.77
C GLY A 38 -24.64 18.64 1.61
N GLU A 39 -25.30 19.72 1.21
CA GLU A 39 -26.76 19.79 1.04
C GLU A 39 -27.24 19.41 -0.37
N MET A 40 -26.34 19.18 -1.33
CA MET A 40 -26.69 18.79 -2.70
C MET A 40 -26.84 17.26 -2.84
N SER A 41 -27.53 16.81 -3.90
CA SER A 41 -27.68 15.39 -4.22
C SER A 41 -26.35 14.65 -4.25
N VAL A 42 -26.29 13.51 -3.55
CA VAL A 42 -25.09 12.67 -3.37
C VAL A 42 -24.45 12.29 -4.71
N VAL A 43 -25.26 12.08 -5.76
CA VAL A 43 -24.78 11.65 -7.09
C VAL A 43 -23.93 12.74 -7.76
N VAL A 44 -24.36 14.00 -7.69
CA VAL A 44 -23.65 15.13 -8.33
C VAL A 44 -22.31 15.37 -7.62
N ARG A 45 -22.30 15.29 -6.29
CA ARG A 45 -21.09 15.41 -5.48
C ARG A 45 -20.10 14.28 -5.76
N ALA A 46 -20.57 13.04 -5.78
CA ALA A 46 -19.73 11.89 -6.08
C ALA A 46 -19.10 12.00 -7.48
N ALA A 47 -19.88 12.42 -8.48
CA ALA A 47 -19.37 12.66 -9.83
C ALA A 47 -18.28 13.76 -9.84
N GLY A 48 -18.51 14.89 -9.18
CA GLY A 48 -17.52 15.99 -9.09
C GLY A 48 -16.22 15.56 -8.40
N VAL A 49 -16.32 14.82 -7.29
CA VAL A 49 -15.17 14.29 -6.56
C VAL A 49 -14.38 13.30 -7.44
N VAL A 50 -15.06 12.42 -8.17
CA VAL A 50 -14.40 11.48 -9.09
C VAL A 50 -13.64 12.24 -10.19
N VAL A 51 -14.23 13.29 -10.77
CA VAL A 51 -13.57 14.11 -11.80
C VAL A 51 -12.32 14.81 -11.24
N LEU A 52 -12.42 15.40 -10.04
CA LEU A 52 -11.28 16.08 -9.41
C LEU A 52 -10.15 15.11 -9.04
N ILE A 53 -10.49 13.91 -8.53
CA ILE A 53 -9.51 12.86 -8.25
C ILE A 53 -8.86 12.38 -9.55
N ALA A 54 -9.64 12.15 -10.61
CA ALA A 54 -9.10 11.75 -11.91
C ALA A 54 -8.14 12.81 -12.48
N ALA A 55 -8.47 14.10 -12.36
CA ALA A 55 -7.59 15.20 -12.75
C ALA A 55 -6.30 15.23 -11.92
N ALA A 56 -6.39 15.09 -10.60
CA ALA A 56 -5.25 15.05 -9.70
C ALA A 56 -4.31 13.87 -10.03
N LEU A 57 -4.87 12.68 -10.26
CA LEU A 57 -4.12 11.50 -10.69
C LEU A 57 -3.47 11.70 -12.07
N GLY A 58 -4.17 12.35 -13.00
CA GLY A 58 -3.61 12.73 -14.30
C GLY A 58 -2.40 13.65 -14.17
N VAL A 59 -2.49 14.71 -13.35
CA VAL A 59 -1.38 15.61 -13.06
C VAL A 59 -0.21 14.86 -12.40
N ALA A 60 -0.50 14.03 -11.40
CA ALA A 60 0.51 13.21 -10.72
C ALA A 60 1.24 12.26 -11.68
N ALA A 61 0.51 11.63 -12.62
CA ALA A 61 1.07 10.73 -13.63
C ALA A 61 2.03 11.42 -14.62
N THR A 62 1.88 12.72 -14.87
CA THR A 62 2.79 13.49 -15.74
C THR A 62 4.11 13.90 -15.08
N THR A 63 4.24 13.69 -13.77
CA THR A 63 5.44 14.00 -12.97
C THR A 63 6.52 12.92 -13.16
N THR A 64 7.81 13.24 -13.00
CA THR A 64 8.89 12.23 -13.13
C THR A 64 8.68 11.00 -12.24
N LYS A 65 8.30 11.21 -10.98
CA LYS A 65 7.97 10.12 -10.04
C LYS A 65 6.75 9.31 -10.48
N GLY A 66 5.74 9.96 -11.06
CA GLY A 66 4.54 9.30 -11.59
C GLY A 66 4.85 8.40 -12.80
N LYS A 67 5.64 8.90 -13.76
CA LYS A 67 6.11 8.11 -14.90
C LYS A 67 6.98 6.93 -14.47
N ALA A 68 7.86 7.14 -13.48
CA ALA A 68 8.68 6.08 -12.90
C ALA A 68 7.82 4.99 -12.25
N ALA A 69 6.78 5.35 -11.50
CA ALA A 69 5.85 4.39 -10.91
C ALA A 69 5.07 3.58 -11.97
N ILE A 70 4.68 4.21 -13.08
CA ILE A 70 4.02 3.53 -14.20
C ILE A 70 4.98 2.54 -14.89
N SER A 71 6.24 2.93 -15.13
CA SER A 71 7.27 2.02 -15.66
C SER A 71 7.50 0.85 -14.72
N PHE A 72 7.66 1.13 -13.42
CA PHE A 72 7.85 0.11 -12.40
C PHE A 72 6.66 -0.87 -12.33
N ALA A 73 5.42 -0.37 -12.45
CA ALA A 73 4.24 -1.23 -12.48
C ALA A 73 4.22 -2.13 -13.74
N LYS A 74 4.69 -1.62 -14.89
CA LYS A 74 4.82 -2.40 -16.12
C LYS A 74 5.91 -3.47 -16.00
N GLU A 75 7.05 -3.14 -15.41
CA GLU A 75 8.15 -4.06 -15.12
C GLU A 75 7.73 -5.11 -14.08
N SER A 76 7.03 -4.71 -13.03
CA SER A 76 6.48 -5.62 -12.01
C SER A 76 5.51 -6.64 -12.60
N ARG A 77 4.68 -6.24 -13.58
CA ARG A 77 3.81 -7.19 -14.31
C ARG A 77 4.61 -8.24 -15.08
N MET A 78 5.77 -7.89 -15.62
CA MET A 78 6.66 -8.84 -16.28
C MET A 78 7.32 -9.79 -15.27
N GLU A 79 7.64 -9.29 -14.08
CA GLU A 79 8.21 -10.11 -13.01
C GLU A 79 7.18 -11.08 -12.39
N VAL A 80 5.94 -10.63 -12.21
CA VAL A 80 4.82 -11.49 -11.75
C VAL A 80 4.59 -12.65 -12.70
N ARG A 81 4.88 -12.50 -14.00
CA ARG A 81 4.81 -13.62 -14.97
C ARG A 81 5.92 -14.65 -14.78
N LYS A 82 7.04 -14.28 -14.15
CA LYS A 82 8.12 -15.21 -13.79
C LYS A 82 7.83 -15.94 -12.49
N VAL A 83 6.82 -15.51 -11.72
CA VAL A 83 6.40 -16.22 -10.52
C VAL A 83 5.77 -17.53 -10.96
N VAL A 84 6.49 -18.62 -10.71
CA VAL A 84 5.94 -19.97 -10.82
C VAL A 84 4.96 -20.13 -9.68
N TRP A 85 3.67 -20.03 -9.97
CA TRP A 85 2.65 -20.28 -8.97
C TRP A 85 2.70 -21.76 -8.58
N PRO A 86 2.77 -22.05 -7.27
CA PRO A 86 2.91 -23.41 -6.79
C PRO A 86 1.73 -24.25 -7.26
N THR A 87 2.00 -25.52 -7.57
CA THR A 87 0.94 -26.46 -7.89
C THR A 87 0.07 -26.71 -6.66
N ARG A 88 -1.17 -27.19 -6.85
CA ARG A 88 -2.07 -27.53 -5.73
C ARG A 88 -1.42 -28.53 -4.77
N GLN A 89 -0.58 -29.42 -5.28
CA GLN A 89 0.12 -30.43 -4.50
C GLN A 89 1.21 -29.81 -3.59
N GLU A 90 2.03 -28.91 -4.12
CA GLU A 90 3.06 -28.20 -3.35
C GLU A 90 2.44 -27.27 -2.29
N THR A 91 1.34 -26.61 -2.65
CA THR A 91 0.58 -25.75 -1.73
C THR A 91 0.02 -26.55 -0.56
N MET A 92 -0.56 -27.72 -0.83
CA MET A 92 -1.08 -28.62 0.20
C MET A 92 0.03 -29.18 1.09
N GLN A 93 1.17 -29.58 0.50
CA GLN A 93 2.31 -30.08 1.27
C GLN A 93 2.84 -29.02 2.24
N THR A 94 3.04 -27.79 1.76
CA THR A 94 3.52 -26.69 2.60
C THR A 94 2.51 -26.34 3.70
N THR A 95 1.22 -26.31 3.38
CA THR A 95 0.15 -26.05 4.35
C THR A 95 0.09 -27.14 5.43
N LEU A 96 0.21 -28.41 5.05
CA LEU A 96 0.25 -29.53 6.00
C LEU A 96 1.47 -29.48 6.93
N ILE A 97 2.64 -29.08 6.41
CA ILE A 97 3.84 -28.89 7.22
C ILE A 97 3.61 -27.79 8.27
N VAL A 98 3.12 -26.61 7.83
CA VAL A 98 2.83 -25.49 8.74
C VAL A 98 1.75 -25.87 9.77
N LEU A 99 0.71 -26.59 9.35
CA LEU A 99 -0.35 -27.08 10.22
C LEU A 99 0.20 -28.05 11.28
N ALA A 100 1.05 -28.99 10.90
CA ALA A 100 1.67 -29.93 11.83
C ALA A 100 2.51 -29.21 12.89
N VAL A 101 3.38 -28.28 12.48
CA VAL A 101 4.19 -27.48 13.42
C VAL A 101 3.31 -26.64 14.34
N SER A 102 2.25 -26.04 13.80
CA SER A 102 1.30 -25.24 14.59
C SER A 102 0.55 -26.09 15.64
N ILE A 103 0.13 -27.31 15.29
CA ILE A 103 -0.51 -28.24 16.24
C ILE A 103 0.46 -28.65 17.35
N VAL A 104 1.71 -28.96 17.00
CA VAL A 104 2.73 -29.29 18.01
C VAL A 104 2.93 -28.13 18.98
N MET A 105 3.09 -26.91 18.47
CA MET A 105 3.25 -25.72 19.30
C MET A 105 2.02 -25.46 20.18
N ALA A 106 0.81 -25.61 19.62
CA ALA A 106 -0.44 -25.45 20.37
C ALA A 106 -0.55 -26.46 21.51
N LEU A 107 -0.19 -27.72 21.29
CA LEU A 107 -0.19 -28.76 22.34
C LEU A 107 0.85 -28.49 23.43
N VAL A 108 2.05 -28.04 23.06
CA VAL A 108 3.10 -27.69 24.01
C VAL A 108 2.67 -26.54 24.90
N LEU A 109 2.17 -25.46 24.31
CA LEU A 109 1.67 -24.30 25.05
C LEU A 109 0.51 -24.71 25.96
N TRP A 110 -0.50 -25.39 25.41
CA TRP A 110 -1.64 -25.88 26.19
C TRP A 110 -1.23 -26.75 27.40
N GLY A 111 -0.22 -27.61 27.22
CA GLY A 111 0.32 -28.43 28.31
C GLY A 111 0.98 -27.58 29.41
N ILE A 112 1.83 -26.62 29.03
CA ILE A 112 2.52 -25.73 29.96
C ILE A 112 1.52 -24.83 30.69
N ASP A 113 0.61 -24.19 29.96
CA ASP A 113 -0.45 -23.34 30.50
C ASP A 113 -1.33 -24.14 31.47
N GLY A 114 -1.71 -25.37 31.11
CA GLY A 114 -2.50 -26.24 31.97
C GLY A 114 -1.79 -26.63 33.27
N ILE A 115 -0.48 -26.87 33.23
CA ILE A 115 0.33 -27.15 34.42
C ILE A 115 0.45 -25.89 35.28
N MET A 116 0.73 -24.75 34.66
CA MET A 116 0.81 -23.45 35.34
C MET A 116 -0.48 -23.12 36.09
N VAL A 117 -1.65 -23.28 35.45
CA VAL A 117 -2.95 -23.05 36.09
C VAL A 117 -3.15 -23.95 37.32
N ARG A 118 -2.79 -25.23 37.23
CA ARG A 118 -2.90 -26.17 38.37
C ARG A 118 -1.94 -25.82 39.49
N LEU A 119 -0.71 -25.42 39.17
CA LEU A 119 0.29 -25.00 40.17
C LEU A 119 -0.16 -23.74 40.89
N VAL A 120 -0.70 -22.75 40.16
CA VAL A 120 -1.23 -21.53 40.74
C VAL A 120 -2.43 -21.87 41.63
N ALA A 121 -3.40 -22.66 41.16
CA ALA A 121 -4.55 -23.07 41.97
C ALA A 121 -4.14 -23.70 43.31
N LEU A 122 -3.21 -24.68 43.28
CA LEU A 122 -2.64 -25.29 44.48
C LEU A 122 -1.95 -24.28 45.41
N ALA A 123 -1.24 -23.30 44.86
CA ALA A 123 -0.53 -22.29 45.64
C ALA A 123 -1.46 -21.24 46.27
N THR A 124 -2.52 -20.83 45.56
CA THR A 124 -3.55 -19.90 46.08
C THR A 124 -4.60 -20.58 46.95
N GLY A 125 -4.62 -21.92 47.01
CA GLY A 125 -5.54 -22.68 47.87
C GLY A 125 -7.01 -22.61 47.44
N VAL A 126 -7.27 -22.28 46.16
CA VAL A 126 -8.58 -22.33 45.51
C VAL A 126 -8.65 -23.54 44.59
#